data_AF-A0A9D7U3Z8-F1
#
_entry.id   AF-A0A9D7U3Z8-F1
#
_cell.length_a   1.000
_cell.length_b   1.000
_cell.length_c   1.000
_cell.angle_alpha   90.00
_cell.angle_beta   90.00
_cell.angle_gamma   90.00
#
_symmetry.space_group_name_H-M   'P 1'
#
loop_
_entity.id
_entity.type
_entity.pdbx_description
1 polymer ?
#
loop_
_entity_poly.entity_id
_entity_poly.type
_entity_poly.pdbx_seq_one_letter_code
_entity_poly.pdbx_strand_id
1 'polypeptide(L)'
;MKNIFEEFPAPSHQKWLELVEKELKRPLEPLEIADSLFSDPFLDQEFLEKSTLTKSKEGWVIFQKIDITDDFQSANREILEVVNGGANGLRLVVLTENYDFKEIFKDVDLSKLSLSIESSSDTFKVLKTLDEYCSDSHQNNTPMEIITHNQNENYKSLKPQLLISESSEKPLFQNLSEILSEAENIGIQKGKLFWIKLNSSENFYLNIAKIRALKILWEHILEANGADKPEMKVWVNIKNTNPDANQAAIAATQQAAAAISGTADAIEIDTLDYSSDYPKGFPERITRNIQNLLWFESHLNKVDDPSAGSYFIEDLTEKIKNEIWNLFLKNR
;
A
#
# COMPACT_ATOMS: atom_id res chain seq x y z
N MET A 1 -2.83 -35.76 15.38
CA MET A 1 -4.27 -35.46 15.19
C MET A 1 -4.83 -36.51 14.24
N LYS A 2 -5.95 -37.16 14.55
CA LYS A 2 -6.63 -38.05 13.59
C LYS A 2 -7.13 -37.19 12.43
N ASN A 3 -6.93 -37.62 11.18
CA ASN A 3 -7.48 -36.89 10.04
C ASN A 3 -9.00 -37.09 10.05
N ILE A 4 -9.73 -35.99 10.24
CA ILE A 4 -11.20 -35.99 10.36
C ILE A 4 -11.92 -36.41 9.07
N PHE A 5 -11.18 -36.52 7.96
CA PHE A 5 -11.70 -36.90 6.65
C PHE A 5 -11.37 -38.35 6.25
N GLU A 6 -10.66 -39.13 7.09
CA GLU A 6 -10.31 -40.53 6.79
C GLU A 6 -11.52 -41.43 6.50
N GLU A 7 -12.69 -41.09 7.05
CA GLU A 7 -13.94 -41.84 6.88
C GLU A 7 -14.68 -41.49 5.58
N PHE A 8 -14.22 -40.47 4.85
CA PHE A 8 -14.87 -39.98 3.64
C PHE A 8 -13.96 -40.18 2.41
N PRO A 9 -14.55 -40.43 1.23
CA PRO A 9 -13.78 -40.39 -0.01
C PRO A 9 -13.24 -38.99 -0.23
N ALA A 10 -12.01 -38.88 -0.75
CA ALA A 10 -11.41 -37.60 -1.09
C ALA A 10 -12.34 -36.81 -2.03
N PRO A 11 -12.52 -35.49 -1.79
CA PRO A 11 -13.28 -34.65 -2.70
C PRO A 11 -12.59 -34.64 -4.07
N SER A 12 -13.37 -34.68 -5.15
CA SER A 12 -12.85 -34.47 -6.50
C SER A 12 -13.55 -33.29 -7.16
N HIS A 13 -12.77 -32.43 -7.80
CA HIS A 13 -13.24 -31.28 -8.56
C HIS A 13 -14.41 -31.64 -9.48
N GLN A 14 -14.25 -32.72 -10.26
CA GLN A 14 -15.27 -33.17 -11.20
C GLN A 14 -16.59 -33.60 -10.52
N LYS A 15 -16.53 -34.32 -9.39
CA LYS A 15 -17.76 -34.72 -8.67
C LYS A 15 -18.47 -33.51 -8.06
N TRP A 16 -17.70 -32.54 -7.57
CA TRP A 16 -18.27 -31.29 -7.06
C TRP A 16 -18.95 -30.50 -8.18
N LEU A 17 -18.29 -30.35 -9.33
CA LEU A 17 -18.83 -29.66 -10.50
C LEU A 17 -20.13 -30.31 -11.00
N GLU A 18 -20.14 -31.64 -11.12
CA GLU A 18 -21.34 -32.40 -11.50
C GLU A 18 -22.53 -32.15 -10.56
N LEU A 19 -22.27 -32.05 -9.23
CA LEU A 19 -23.31 -31.74 -8.25
C LEU A 19 -23.82 -30.31 -8.41
N VAL A 20 -22.92 -29.34 -8.59
CA VAL A 20 -23.28 -27.93 -8.72
C VAL A 20 -24.07 -27.66 -10.00
N GLU A 21 -23.60 -28.17 -11.14
CA GLU A 21 -24.30 -27.99 -12.43
C GLU A 21 -25.67 -28.67 -12.44
N LYS A 22 -25.80 -29.82 -11.75
CA LYS A 22 -27.09 -30.48 -11.57
C LYS A 22 -28.07 -29.61 -10.78
N GLU A 23 -27.64 -28.98 -9.70
CA GLU A 23 -28.48 -28.10 -8.89
C GLU A 23 -28.80 -26.78 -9.62
N LEU A 24 -27.82 -26.18 -10.30
CA LEU A 24 -27.99 -24.96 -11.08
C LEU A 24 -28.85 -25.17 -12.33
N LYS A 25 -28.93 -26.41 -12.85
CA LYS A 25 -29.54 -26.77 -14.13
C LYS A 25 -28.93 -26.02 -15.33
N ARG A 26 -27.67 -25.60 -15.18
CA ARG A 26 -26.85 -24.95 -16.20
C ARG A 26 -25.37 -25.17 -15.88
N PRO A 27 -24.46 -25.03 -16.86
CA PRO A 27 -23.04 -25.06 -16.61
C PRO A 27 -22.63 -24.00 -15.58
N LEU A 28 -21.62 -24.30 -14.78
CA LEU A 28 -21.05 -23.34 -13.86
C LEU A 28 -20.10 -22.42 -14.62
N GLU A 29 -20.39 -21.13 -14.64
CA GLU A 29 -19.56 -20.14 -15.31
C GLU A 29 -18.54 -19.53 -14.34
N PRO A 30 -17.31 -19.27 -14.79
CA PRO A 30 -16.32 -18.54 -13.99
C PRO A 30 -16.83 -17.18 -13.54
N LEU A 31 -16.41 -16.75 -12.35
CA LEU A 31 -16.78 -15.45 -11.81
C LEU A 31 -15.80 -14.38 -12.28
N GLU A 32 -16.32 -13.31 -12.88
CA GLU A 32 -15.51 -12.14 -13.19
C GLU A 32 -15.15 -11.41 -11.88
N ILE A 33 -13.86 -11.26 -11.62
CA ILE A 33 -13.32 -10.62 -10.42
C ILE A 33 -13.02 -9.13 -10.71
N ALA A 34 -12.36 -8.84 -11.83
CA ALA A 34 -12.05 -7.49 -12.31
C ALA A 34 -11.46 -7.52 -13.73
N ASP A 35 -11.72 -6.51 -14.57
CA ASP A 35 -11.04 -6.33 -15.87
C ASP A 35 -10.89 -7.61 -16.72
N SER A 36 -11.99 -8.36 -16.94
CA SER A 36 -11.96 -9.65 -17.67
C SER A 36 -11.07 -10.74 -17.04
N LEU A 37 -10.71 -10.59 -15.76
CA LEU A 37 -10.07 -11.60 -14.94
C LEU A 37 -11.15 -12.50 -14.33
N PHE A 38 -11.12 -13.78 -14.69
CA PHE A 38 -12.08 -14.76 -14.22
C PHE A 38 -11.43 -15.73 -13.23
N SER A 39 -12.18 -16.14 -12.21
CA SER A 39 -11.77 -17.20 -11.30
C SER A 39 -12.81 -18.31 -11.21
N ASP A 40 -12.32 -19.53 -11.03
CA ASP A 40 -13.19 -20.68 -10.81
C ASP A 40 -13.78 -20.60 -9.39
N PRO A 41 -15.10 -20.71 -9.22
CA PRO A 41 -15.72 -20.77 -7.90
C PRO A 41 -15.23 -21.94 -7.02
N PHE A 42 -14.59 -22.97 -7.59
CA PHE A 42 -13.98 -24.06 -6.84
C PHE A 42 -12.52 -24.27 -7.27
N LEU A 43 -11.61 -24.05 -6.32
CA LEU A 43 -10.18 -24.23 -6.51
C LEU A 43 -9.67 -25.27 -5.50
N ASP A 44 -8.68 -26.06 -5.90
CA ASP A 44 -8.06 -27.08 -5.06
C ASP A 44 -6.52 -27.04 -5.14
N GLN A 45 -5.88 -28.07 -4.56
CA GLN A 45 -4.43 -28.14 -4.44
C GLN A 45 -3.71 -28.28 -5.79
N GLU A 46 -4.38 -28.74 -6.85
CA GLU A 46 -3.75 -28.94 -8.16
C GLU A 46 -3.31 -27.62 -8.81
N PHE A 47 -3.83 -26.49 -8.33
CA PHE A 47 -3.59 -25.15 -8.88
C PHE A 47 -2.56 -24.31 -8.09
N LEU A 48 -1.80 -24.92 -7.16
CA LEU A 48 -0.94 -24.17 -6.24
C LEU A 48 0.55 -24.17 -6.60
N GLU A 49 1.06 -23.00 -6.98
CA GLU A 49 2.41 -22.59 -6.61
C GLU A 49 2.34 -21.70 -5.37
N LYS A 50 2.86 -22.18 -4.24
CA LYS A 50 2.83 -21.41 -2.98
C LYS A 50 3.94 -20.38 -2.99
N SER A 51 3.57 -19.12 -2.79
CA SER A 51 4.50 -18.03 -2.55
C SER A 51 4.22 -17.40 -1.19
N THR A 52 5.26 -17.27 -0.36
CA THR A 52 5.17 -16.64 0.94
C THR A 52 5.93 -15.33 0.91
N LEU A 53 5.23 -14.24 1.19
CA LEU A 53 5.85 -12.93 1.30
C LEU A 53 6.24 -12.64 2.75
N THR A 54 7.33 -11.90 2.92
CA THR A 54 7.73 -11.39 4.23
C THR A 54 7.22 -9.97 4.38
N LYS A 55 6.64 -9.65 5.54
CA LYS A 55 6.22 -8.29 5.89
C LYS A 55 7.37 -7.52 6.54
N SER A 56 7.32 -6.19 6.48
CA SER A 56 8.14 -5.34 7.33
C SER A 56 8.02 -5.73 8.81
N LYS A 57 9.16 -5.90 9.49
CA LYS A 57 9.22 -6.21 10.93
C LYS A 57 8.67 -5.08 11.81
N GLU A 58 8.67 -3.86 11.30
CA GLU A 58 8.16 -2.68 12.00
C GLU A 58 6.64 -2.52 11.81
N GLY A 59 6.04 -3.39 10.98
CA GLY A 59 4.64 -3.34 10.54
C GLY A 59 4.42 -2.27 9.46
N TRP A 60 3.19 -1.77 9.32
CA TRP A 60 2.85 -0.78 8.29
C TRP A 60 2.91 0.68 8.79
N VAL A 61 3.15 1.59 7.87
CA VAL A 61 3.09 3.03 8.11
C VAL A 61 1.64 3.50 7.97
N ILE A 62 1.14 4.19 8.99
CA ILE A 62 -0.14 4.89 9.04
C ILE A 62 0.13 6.33 8.60
N PHE A 63 -0.07 6.60 7.30
CA PHE A 63 0.08 7.94 6.74
C PHE A 63 -1.14 8.80 7.03
N GLN A 64 -0.89 10.01 7.53
CA GLN A 64 -1.88 11.09 7.57
C GLN A 64 -1.41 12.25 6.70
N LYS A 65 -2.30 12.74 5.82
CA LYS A 65 -2.07 13.96 5.03
C LYS A 65 -2.16 15.19 5.93
N ILE A 66 -1.21 16.10 5.79
CA ILE A 66 -1.18 17.42 6.44
C ILE A 66 -0.91 18.49 5.37
N ASP A 67 -1.79 19.48 5.27
CA ASP A 67 -1.61 20.62 4.38
C ASP A 67 -0.81 21.72 5.09
N ILE A 68 0.36 22.08 4.54
CA ILE A 68 1.21 23.13 5.09
C ILE A 68 0.89 24.45 4.37
N THR A 69 0.18 25.32 5.09
CA THR A 69 -0.16 26.70 4.68
C THR A 69 0.65 27.71 5.50
N ASP A 70 0.37 29.01 5.38
CA ASP A 70 1.06 30.06 6.15
C ASP A 70 0.76 30.03 7.67
N ASP A 71 -0.19 29.20 8.14
CA ASP A 71 -0.47 28.98 9.56
C ASP A 71 0.33 27.79 10.12
N PHE A 72 1.62 28.01 10.38
CA PHE A 72 2.52 26.97 10.89
C PHE A 72 2.15 26.47 12.28
N GLN A 73 1.51 27.31 13.11
CA GLN A 73 1.05 26.91 14.44
C GLN A 73 -0.12 25.94 14.36
N SER A 74 -1.04 26.13 13.41
CA SER A 74 -2.09 25.14 13.13
C SER A 74 -1.50 23.84 12.60
N ALA A 75 -0.58 23.92 11.64
CA ALA A 75 0.08 22.72 11.08
C ALA A 75 0.83 21.92 12.16
N ASN A 76 1.61 22.58 13.02
CA ASN A 76 2.32 21.93 14.12
C ASN A 76 1.36 21.23 15.09
N ARG A 77 0.27 21.90 15.47
CA ARG A 77 -0.75 21.34 16.36
C ARG A 77 -1.39 20.09 15.76
N GLU A 78 -1.70 20.13 14.47
CA GLU A 78 -2.25 19.00 13.73
C GLU A 78 -1.27 17.84 13.68
N ILE A 79 0.01 18.11 13.37
CA ILE A 79 1.08 17.09 13.38
C ILE A 79 1.18 16.42 14.75
N LEU A 80 1.22 17.21 15.84
CA LEU A 80 1.28 16.67 17.19
C LEU A 80 0.02 15.84 17.53
N GLU A 81 -1.16 16.28 17.10
CA GLU A 81 -2.40 15.54 17.32
C GLU A 81 -2.40 14.18 16.61
N VAL A 82 -1.97 14.14 15.34
CA VAL A 82 -1.99 12.89 14.55
C VAL A 82 -0.93 11.92 15.01
N VAL A 83 0.28 12.39 15.35
CA VAL A 83 1.38 11.56 15.85
C VAL A 83 1.03 10.99 17.22
N ASN A 84 0.55 11.83 18.16
CA ASN A 84 0.08 11.34 19.47
C ASN A 84 -1.15 10.43 19.34
N GLY A 85 -1.91 10.57 18.26
CA GLY A 85 -3.03 9.72 17.90
C GLY A 85 -2.65 8.38 17.25
N GLY A 86 -1.36 8.07 17.11
CA GLY A 86 -0.86 6.79 16.60
C GLY A 86 -0.39 6.79 15.13
N ALA A 87 -0.39 7.93 14.45
CA ALA A 87 0.23 8.01 13.12
C ALA A 87 1.76 7.96 13.25
N ASN A 88 2.39 7.11 12.43
CA ASN A 88 3.85 7.01 12.29
C ASN A 88 4.33 7.43 10.89
N GLY A 89 3.42 7.95 10.05
CA GLY A 89 3.74 8.55 8.77
C GLY A 89 3.02 9.88 8.55
N LEU A 90 3.70 10.85 7.96
CA LEU A 90 3.12 12.14 7.57
C LEU A 90 3.30 12.37 6.08
N ARG A 91 2.21 12.69 5.37
CA ARG A 91 2.27 13.19 4.00
C ARG A 91 2.06 14.69 4.01
N LEU A 92 3.14 15.44 3.87
CA LEU A 92 3.15 16.88 3.90
C LEU A 92 2.91 17.42 2.50
N VAL A 93 1.81 18.13 2.32
CA VAL A 93 1.51 18.86 1.09
C VAL A 93 1.81 20.33 1.33
N VAL A 94 2.95 20.80 0.80
CA VAL A 94 3.44 22.16 1.01
C VAL A 94 2.82 23.10 -0.01
N LEU A 95 1.88 23.92 0.47
CA LEU A 95 1.07 24.85 -0.33
C LEU A 95 1.55 26.30 -0.25
N THR A 96 2.53 26.61 0.61
CA THR A 96 3.17 27.93 0.75
C THR A 96 4.64 27.91 0.34
N GLU A 97 5.19 29.07 -0.04
CA GLU A 97 6.62 29.25 -0.30
C GLU A 97 7.41 29.69 0.95
N ASN A 98 6.73 30.09 2.02
CA ASN A 98 7.34 30.71 3.22
C ASN A 98 7.48 29.75 4.40
N TYR A 99 7.50 28.45 4.16
CA TYR A 99 7.54 27.42 5.21
C TYR A 99 8.72 27.56 6.16
N ASP A 100 8.47 27.33 7.46
CA ASP A 100 9.51 27.22 8.50
C ASP A 100 9.40 25.87 9.23
N PHE A 101 10.32 24.95 8.91
CA PHE A 101 10.35 23.62 9.54
C PHE A 101 10.64 23.65 11.04
N LYS A 102 11.26 24.72 11.57
CA LYS A 102 11.46 24.87 13.03
C LYS A 102 10.14 25.09 13.75
N GLU A 103 9.22 25.84 13.13
CA GLU A 103 7.88 26.04 13.68
C GLU A 103 6.98 24.83 13.40
N ILE A 104 6.99 24.31 12.17
CA ILE A 104 6.14 23.17 11.75
C ILE A 104 6.43 21.92 12.59
N PHE A 105 7.70 21.59 12.83
CA PHE A 105 8.10 20.40 13.60
C PHE A 105 8.50 20.71 15.04
N LYS A 106 8.10 21.86 15.58
CA LYS A 106 8.34 22.18 16.98
C LYS A 106 7.80 21.07 17.88
N ASP A 107 8.66 20.53 18.75
CA ASP A 107 8.34 19.44 19.69
C ASP A 107 7.92 18.11 19.02
N VAL A 108 8.21 17.91 17.73
CA VAL A 108 7.95 16.67 16.99
C VAL A 108 9.24 15.84 16.88
N ASP A 109 9.20 14.60 17.38
CA ASP A 109 10.29 13.64 17.20
C ASP A 109 10.18 12.96 15.83
N LEU A 110 11.01 13.39 14.89
CA LEU A 110 11.00 12.88 13.53
C LEU A 110 11.71 11.52 13.39
N SER A 111 12.33 11.01 14.46
CA SER A 111 13.16 9.80 14.39
C SER A 111 12.45 8.50 14.09
N LYS A 112 11.14 8.51 14.28
CA LYS A 112 10.26 7.34 14.14
C LYS A 112 9.19 7.56 13.09
N LEU A 113 9.33 8.60 12.27
CA LEU A 113 8.35 8.99 11.28
C LEU A 113 8.87 8.75 9.87
N SER A 114 8.01 8.19 9.03
CA SER A 114 8.16 8.25 7.58
C SER A 114 7.50 9.54 7.07
N LEU A 115 8.20 10.34 6.27
CA LEU A 115 7.67 11.56 5.67
C LEU A 115 7.56 11.40 4.17
N SER A 116 6.37 11.66 3.63
CA SER A 116 6.18 11.94 2.20
C SER A 116 6.04 13.44 2.01
N ILE A 117 6.78 14.02 1.07
CA ILE A 117 6.77 15.47 0.82
C ILE A 117 6.44 15.75 -0.63
N GLU A 118 5.37 16.51 -0.80
CA GLU A 118 4.89 17.03 -2.07
C GLU A 118 4.76 18.56 -1.94
N SER A 119 5.13 19.30 -2.98
CA SER A 119 4.96 20.74 -3.01
C SER A 119 4.36 21.17 -4.35
N SER A 120 3.45 22.15 -4.29
CA SER A 120 2.87 22.77 -5.47
C SER A 120 3.84 23.69 -6.22
N SER A 121 4.93 24.12 -5.57
CA SER A 121 5.95 25.00 -6.13
C SER A 121 7.18 24.20 -6.57
N ASP A 122 8.08 23.90 -5.63
CA ASP A 122 9.35 23.21 -5.88
C ASP A 122 9.71 22.26 -4.74
N THR A 123 9.42 20.98 -4.94
CA THR A 123 9.77 19.92 -3.98
C THR A 123 11.28 19.84 -3.71
N PHE A 124 12.16 20.19 -4.67
CA PHE A 124 13.61 20.17 -4.44
C PHE A 124 14.00 21.22 -3.40
N LYS A 125 13.49 22.45 -3.55
CA LYS A 125 13.73 23.55 -2.60
C LYS A 125 13.25 23.20 -1.20
N VAL A 126 12.06 22.60 -1.10
CA VAL A 126 11.49 22.14 0.18
C VAL A 126 12.38 21.09 0.83
N LEU A 127 12.77 20.04 0.08
CA LEU A 127 13.65 18.99 0.59
C LEU A 127 15.03 19.51 0.99
N LYS A 128 15.60 20.45 0.24
CA LYS A 128 16.88 21.08 0.60
C LYS A 128 16.78 21.86 1.91
N THR A 129 15.69 22.59 2.12
CA THR A 129 15.47 23.33 3.36
C THR A 129 15.25 22.38 4.54
N LEU A 130 14.56 21.25 4.31
CA LEU A 130 14.42 20.20 5.31
C LEU A 130 15.76 19.55 5.66
N ASP A 131 16.60 19.28 4.65
CA ASP A 131 17.94 18.73 4.83
C ASP A 131 18.82 19.64 5.70
N GLU A 132 18.74 20.96 5.49
CA GLU A 132 19.40 21.96 6.31
C GLU A 132 18.87 21.95 7.76
N TYR A 133 17.54 21.93 7.95
CA TYR A 133 16.91 21.82 9.27
C TYR A 133 17.35 20.56 10.05
N CYS A 134 17.37 19.40 9.39
CA CYS A 134 17.80 18.13 9.99
C CYS A 134 19.29 18.14 10.36
N SER A 135 20.11 18.87 9.60
CA SER A 135 21.56 19.00 9.84
C SER A 135 21.91 19.92 11.02
N ASP A 136 21.05 20.91 11.29
CA ASP A 136 21.26 21.91 12.35
C ASP A 136 20.69 21.47 13.72
N SER A 137 19.65 20.63 13.72
CA SER A 137 18.90 20.24 14.94
C SER A 137 19.56 19.12 15.76
N HIS A 138 20.80 18.72 15.45
CA HIS A 138 21.45 17.51 15.97
C HIS A 138 20.69 16.19 15.70
N GLN A 139 19.73 16.20 14.77
CA GLN A 139 19.09 15.00 14.24
C GLN A 139 19.92 14.32 13.13
N ASN A 140 21.22 14.65 13.02
CA ASN A 140 22.13 14.30 11.93
C ASN A 140 22.33 12.79 11.68
N ASN A 141 21.85 11.93 12.58
CA ASN A 141 21.97 10.47 12.48
C ASN A 141 20.62 9.75 12.55
N THR A 142 19.54 10.48 12.36
CA THR A 142 18.21 9.93 12.52
C THR A 142 17.74 9.37 11.18
N PRO A 143 17.48 8.05 11.06
CA PRO A 143 17.01 7.47 9.81
C PRO A 143 15.53 7.83 9.60
N MET A 144 15.26 9.10 9.32
CA MET A 144 13.97 9.54 8.84
C MET A 144 13.81 9.03 7.40
N GLU A 145 12.74 8.29 7.16
CA GLU A 145 12.42 7.80 5.83
C GLU A 145 11.72 8.91 5.03
N ILE A 146 12.42 9.49 4.06
CA ILE A 146 11.85 10.49 3.15
C ILE A 146 11.38 9.83 1.86
N ILE A 147 10.14 10.08 1.46
CA ILE A 147 9.50 9.54 0.26
C ILE A 147 9.13 10.71 -0.65
N THR A 148 9.50 10.66 -1.92
CA THR A 148 9.25 11.77 -2.85
C THR A 148 9.28 11.36 -4.32
N HIS A 149 8.59 12.11 -5.18
CA HIS A 149 8.75 12.02 -6.64
C HIS A 149 10.04 12.68 -7.15
N ASN A 150 10.77 13.42 -6.31
CA ASN A 150 11.96 14.16 -6.71
C ASN A 150 13.20 13.26 -6.87
N GLN A 151 13.84 13.31 -8.04
CA GLN A 151 15.02 12.48 -8.36
C GLN A 151 16.38 13.10 -8.01
N ASN A 152 16.42 14.32 -7.48
CA ASN A 152 17.68 14.95 -7.08
C ASN A 152 18.35 14.21 -5.92
N GLU A 153 19.68 14.26 -5.90
CA GLU A 153 20.51 13.51 -4.94
C GLU A 153 21.41 14.42 -4.09
N ASN A 154 21.36 15.74 -4.34
CA ASN A 154 22.26 16.71 -3.71
C ASN A 154 21.76 17.12 -2.31
N TYR A 155 21.64 16.15 -1.41
CA TYR A 155 21.30 16.36 0.00
C TYR A 155 22.46 15.90 0.89
N LYS A 156 22.70 16.61 1.99
CA LYS A 156 23.81 16.35 2.92
C LYS A 156 23.49 15.23 3.89
N SER A 157 22.27 15.23 4.42
CA SER A 157 21.81 14.39 5.53
C SER A 157 20.64 13.48 5.13
N LEU A 158 19.76 13.93 4.23
CA LEU A 158 18.62 13.15 3.76
C LEU A 158 19.02 12.11 2.71
N LYS A 159 18.31 10.97 2.74
CA LYS A 159 18.37 9.93 1.71
C LYS A 159 16.96 9.65 1.17
N PRO A 160 16.41 10.51 0.30
CA PRO A 160 15.07 10.32 -0.23
C PRO A 160 14.96 9.04 -1.05
N GLN A 161 13.86 8.33 -0.83
CA GLN A 161 13.44 7.18 -1.61
C GLN A 161 12.43 7.65 -2.66
N LEU A 162 12.52 7.08 -3.87
CA LEU A 162 11.66 7.49 -4.97
C LEU A 162 10.27 6.89 -4.83
N LEU A 163 9.25 7.70 -5.09
CA LEU A 163 7.86 7.26 -5.16
C LEU A 163 7.45 7.07 -6.62
N ILE A 164 7.07 5.85 -6.96
CA ILE A 164 6.42 5.49 -8.22
C ILE A 164 4.93 5.41 -7.93
N SER A 165 4.09 6.16 -8.64
CA SER A 165 2.65 6.18 -8.40
C SER A 165 1.87 5.57 -9.55
N GLU A 166 0.82 4.83 -9.22
CA GLU A 166 -0.20 4.42 -10.18
C GLU A 166 -0.84 5.63 -10.87
N SER A 167 -1.06 5.51 -12.18
CA SER A 167 -1.82 6.45 -12.99
C SER A 167 -3.23 5.91 -13.16
N SER A 168 -4.21 6.70 -12.73
CA SER A 168 -5.64 6.38 -12.84
C SER A 168 -6.18 6.41 -14.28
N GLU A 169 -5.36 6.80 -15.26
CA GLU A 169 -5.79 6.96 -16.66
C GLU A 169 -5.59 5.71 -17.51
N LYS A 170 -4.96 4.67 -16.96
CA LYS A 170 -4.60 3.44 -17.70
C LYS A 170 -5.31 2.22 -17.12
N PRO A 171 -5.60 1.19 -17.94
CA PRO A 171 -6.08 -0.11 -17.44
C PRO A 171 -5.12 -0.69 -16.39
N LEU A 172 -5.67 -1.41 -15.41
CA LEU A 172 -4.92 -1.89 -14.24
C LEU A 172 -3.62 -2.59 -14.61
N PHE A 173 -3.67 -3.64 -15.44
CA PHE A 173 -2.49 -4.44 -15.76
C PHE A 173 -1.45 -3.67 -16.58
N GLN A 174 -1.89 -2.75 -17.44
CA GLN A 174 -0.97 -1.87 -18.15
C GLN A 174 -0.26 -0.93 -17.18
N ASN A 175 -1.00 -0.36 -16.23
CA ASN A 175 -0.40 0.50 -15.23
C ASN A 175 0.63 -0.26 -14.35
N LEU A 176 0.25 -1.41 -13.83
CA LEU A 176 1.13 -2.24 -13.00
C LEU A 176 2.38 -2.72 -13.76
N SER A 177 2.25 -3.01 -15.05
CA SER A 177 3.39 -3.33 -15.92
C SER A 177 4.36 -2.16 -16.08
N GLU A 178 3.85 -0.94 -16.28
CA GLU A 178 4.69 0.26 -16.38
C GLU A 178 5.38 0.61 -15.07
N ILE A 179 4.67 0.46 -13.94
CA ILE A 179 5.25 0.58 -12.59
C ILE A 179 6.43 -0.38 -12.45
N LEU A 180 6.29 -1.63 -12.90
CA LEU A 180 7.34 -2.63 -12.80
C LEU A 180 8.57 -2.26 -13.66
N SER A 181 8.35 -1.69 -14.86
CA SER A 181 9.43 -1.15 -15.71
C SER A 181 10.16 0.03 -15.07
N GLU A 182 9.42 0.93 -14.43
CA GLU A 182 10.03 2.05 -13.70
C GLU A 182 10.78 1.56 -12.45
N ALA A 183 10.21 0.59 -11.74
CA ALA A 183 10.83 -0.06 -10.59
C ALA A 183 12.15 -0.74 -10.95
N GLU A 184 12.22 -1.46 -12.08
CA GLU A 184 13.48 -2.04 -12.55
C GLU A 184 14.53 -0.97 -12.86
N ASN A 185 14.14 0.09 -13.56
CA ASN A 185 15.05 1.21 -13.85
C ASN A 185 15.57 1.87 -12.56
N ILE A 186 14.71 2.11 -11.57
CA ILE A 186 15.09 2.77 -10.32
C ILE A 186 15.86 1.83 -9.39
N GLY A 187 15.33 0.64 -9.14
CA GLY A 187 15.87 -0.32 -8.19
C GLY A 187 17.12 -1.03 -8.69
N ILE A 188 17.11 -1.50 -9.94
CA ILE A 188 18.24 -2.24 -10.53
C ILE A 188 19.24 -1.29 -11.16
N GLN A 189 18.81 -0.49 -12.15
CA GLN A 189 19.76 0.27 -12.97
C GLN A 189 20.37 1.44 -12.21
N LYS A 190 19.59 2.11 -11.35
CA LYS A 190 20.06 3.22 -10.51
C LYS A 190 20.46 2.80 -9.09
N GLY A 191 20.17 1.57 -8.66
CA GLY A 191 20.52 1.06 -7.33
C GLY A 191 19.85 1.80 -6.16
N LYS A 192 18.61 2.28 -6.35
CA LYS A 192 17.90 3.10 -5.35
C LYS A 192 16.78 2.33 -4.64
N LEU A 193 16.54 2.69 -3.38
CA LEU A 193 15.30 2.32 -2.68
C LEU A 193 14.12 3.12 -3.22
N PHE A 194 12.96 2.48 -3.28
CA PHE A 194 11.75 3.08 -3.82
C PHE A 194 10.50 2.53 -3.16
N TRP A 195 9.45 3.33 -3.28
CA TRP A 195 8.10 3.05 -2.89
C TRP A 195 7.21 2.98 -4.12
N ILE A 196 6.25 2.08 -4.11
CA ILE A 196 5.15 2.07 -5.08
C ILE A 196 3.87 2.52 -4.36
N LYS A 197 3.22 3.57 -4.85
CA LYS A 197 1.91 4.01 -4.40
C LYS A 197 0.82 3.45 -5.32
N LEU A 198 -0.03 2.59 -4.77
CA LEU A 198 -1.19 2.01 -5.45
C LEU A 198 -2.48 2.60 -4.87
N ASN A 199 -3.52 2.71 -5.67
CA ASN A 199 -4.86 3.05 -5.18
C ASN A 199 -5.62 1.76 -4.82
N SER A 200 -6.45 1.79 -3.78
CA SER A 200 -7.34 0.68 -3.46
C SER A 200 -8.47 0.57 -4.49
N SER A 201 -8.90 -0.66 -4.80
CA SER A 201 -10.16 -0.93 -5.49
C SER A 201 -11.27 -1.25 -4.48
N GLU A 202 -12.52 -1.37 -4.93
CA GLU A 202 -13.63 -1.86 -4.10
C GLU A 202 -13.57 -3.38 -3.88
N ASN A 203 -12.84 -4.11 -4.74
CA ASN A 203 -12.72 -5.55 -4.64
C ASN A 203 -11.65 -5.95 -3.60
N PHE A 204 -12.09 -6.52 -2.50
CA PHE A 204 -11.24 -6.98 -1.38
C PHE A 204 -10.10 -7.90 -1.85
N TYR A 205 -10.40 -8.88 -2.70
CA TYR A 205 -9.44 -9.89 -3.11
C TYR A 205 -8.45 -9.37 -4.16
N LEU A 206 -8.91 -8.49 -5.05
CA LEU A 206 -8.05 -7.82 -6.02
C LEU A 206 -6.98 -6.98 -5.32
N ASN A 207 -7.35 -6.27 -4.25
CA ASN A 207 -6.41 -5.50 -3.45
C ASN A 207 -5.31 -6.38 -2.84
N ILE A 208 -5.65 -7.58 -2.35
CA ILE A 208 -4.66 -8.53 -1.82
C ILE A 208 -3.76 -9.02 -2.96
N ALA A 209 -4.36 -9.57 -4.02
CA ALA A 209 -3.64 -10.28 -5.06
C ALA A 209 -2.72 -9.37 -5.88
N LYS A 210 -3.10 -8.11 -6.14
CA LYS A 210 -2.24 -7.17 -6.90
C LYS A 210 -0.97 -6.76 -6.15
N ILE A 211 -1.06 -6.57 -4.83
CA ILE A 211 0.09 -6.23 -3.99
C ILE A 211 1.04 -7.42 -3.95
N ARG A 212 0.50 -8.64 -3.73
CA ARG A 212 1.28 -9.87 -3.77
C ARG A 212 1.97 -10.06 -5.12
N ALA A 213 1.23 -9.91 -6.21
CA ALA A 213 1.73 -10.11 -7.57
C ALA A 213 2.92 -9.19 -7.87
N LEU A 214 2.83 -7.91 -7.52
CA LEU A 214 3.96 -6.98 -7.69
C LEU A 214 5.18 -7.40 -6.88
N LYS A 215 5.01 -7.77 -5.61
CA LYS A 215 6.13 -8.18 -4.74
C LYS A 215 6.84 -9.44 -5.25
N ILE A 216 6.08 -10.43 -5.69
CA ILE A 216 6.63 -11.67 -6.26
C ILE A 216 7.34 -11.39 -7.60
N LEU A 217 6.74 -10.59 -8.49
CA LEU A 217 7.38 -10.22 -9.75
C LEU A 217 8.66 -9.42 -9.54
N TRP A 218 8.69 -8.57 -8.51
CA TRP A 218 9.90 -7.85 -8.13
C TRP A 218 11.01 -8.81 -7.70
N GLU A 219 10.71 -9.79 -6.85
CA GLU A 219 11.67 -10.84 -6.45
C GLU A 219 12.24 -11.57 -7.68
N HIS A 220 11.39 -11.95 -8.64
CA HIS A 220 11.84 -12.58 -9.89
C HIS A 220 12.75 -11.66 -10.72
N ILE A 221 12.49 -10.35 -10.77
CA ILE A 221 13.35 -9.38 -11.46
C ILE A 221 14.71 -9.27 -10.75
N LEU A 222 14.73 -9.24 -9.42
CA LEU A 222 15.98 -9.23 -8.65
C LEU A 222 16.83 -10.47 -8.94
N GLU A 223 16.20 -11.65 -8.89
CA GLU A 223 16.85 -12.93 -9.18
C GLU A 223 17.42 -12.97 -10.60
N ALA A 224 16.63 -12.56 -11.60
CA ALA A 224 17.05 -12.54 -12.99
C ALA A 224 18.23 -11.59 -13.27
N ASN A 225 18.33 -10.49 -12.51
CA ASN A 225 19.42 -9.52 -12.62
C ASN A 225 20.61 -9.84 -11.68
N GLY A 226 20.52 -10.87 -10.85
CA GLY A 226 21.54 -11.18 -9.83
C GLY A 226 21.76 -10.03 -8.83
N ALA A 227 20.71 -9.24 -8.56
CA ALA A 227 20.78 -8.05 -7.74
C ALA A 227 20.42 -8.36 -6.28
N ASP A 228 21.29 -8.00 -5.35
CA ASP A 228 20.98 -8.07 -3.91
C ASP A 228 20.19 -6.82 -3.47
N LYS A 229 18.91 -7.01 -3.16
CA LYS A 229 18.16 -6.23 -2.14
C LYS A 229 17.89 -4.71 -2.34
N PRO A 230 17.32 -4.22 -3.44
CA PRO A 230 16.38 -3.11 -3.31
C PRO A 230 15.06 -3.68 -2.76
N GLU A 231 14.78 -3.44 -1.48
CA GLU A 231 13.47 -3.74 -0.90
C GLU A 231 12.43 -2.84 -1.57
N MET A 232 11.38 -3.44 -2.14
CA MET A 232 10.25 -2.71 -2.69
C MET A 232 9.19 -2.55 -1.60
N LYS A 233 8.89 -1.31 -1.25
CA LYS A 233 7.81 -0.99 -0.31
C LYS A 233 6.55 -0.55 -1.05
N VAL A 234 5.39 -1.04 -0.60
CA VAL A 234 4.09 -0.72 -1.21
C VAL A 234 3.26 0.14 -0.27
N TRP A 235 2.91 1.33 -0.72
CA TRP A 235 1.96 2.23 -0.09
C TRP A 235 0.61 2.11 -0.79
N VAL A 236 -0.45 1.79 -0.06
CA VAL A 236 -1.83 1.80 -0.58
C VAL A 236 -2.54 3.08 -0.15
N ASN A 237 -3.04 3.85 -1.11
CA ASN A 237 -3.96 4.96 -0.90
C ASN A 237 -5.40 4.49 -1.02
N ILE A 238 -6.22 4.83 -0.02
CA ILE A 238 -7.63 4.51 0.05
C ILE A 238 -8.41 5.80 -0.09
N LYS A 239 -9.01 5.99 -1.27
CA LYS A 239 -9.91 7.09 -1.56
C LYS A 239 -11.32 6.56 -1.72
N ASN A 240 -12.25 7.11 -0.94
CA ASN A 240 -13.66 6.77 -1.04
C ASN A 240 -14.50 8.03 -1.23
N THR A 241 -15.27 8.08 -2.32
CA THR A 241 -16.11 9.23 -2.69
C THR A 241 -17.59 8.98 -2.42
N ASN A 242 -17.94 7.96 -1.63
CA ASN A 242 -19.32 7.73 -1.23
C ASN A 242 -19.80 8.95 -0.41
N PRO A 243 -20.93 9.57 -0.78
CA PRO A 243 -21.46 10.75 -0.08
C PRO A 243 -21.90 10.45 1.35
N ASP A 244 -22.14 9.17 1.70
CA ASP A 244 -22.33 8.76 3.08
C ASP A 244 -20.98 8.38 3.71
N ALA A 245 -20.45 9.28 4.54
CA ALA A 245 -19.18 9.09 5.22
C ALA A 245 -19.12 7.82 6.09
N ASN A 246 -20.25 7.33 6.61
CA ASN A 246 -20.25 6.08 7.39
C ASN A 246 -20.10 4.86 6.48
N GLN A 247 -20.74 4.87 5.31
CA GLN A 247 -20.53 3.83 4.31
C GLN A 247 -19.10 3.88 3.75
N ALA A 248 -18.57 5.09 3.54
CA ALA A 248 -17.18 5.30 3.14
C ALA A 248 -16.21 4.73 4.18
N ALA A 249 -16.48 4.91 5.48
CA ALA A 249 -15.67 4.34 6.56
C ALA A 249 -15.71 2.80 6.60
N ILE A 250 -16.88 2.19 6.35
CA ILE A 250 -17.01 0.72 6.26
C ILE A 250 -16.16 0.19 5.10
N ALA A 251 -16.29 0.80 3.92
CA ALA A 251 -15.52 0.42 2.73
C ALA A 251 -14.01 0.62 2.97
N ALA A 252 -13.60 1.75 3.53
CA ALA A 252 -12.20 2.02 3.86
C ALA A 252 -11.62 1.00 4.85
N THR A 253 -12.42 0.52 5.80
CA THR A 253 -12.01 -0.55 6.73
C THR A 253 -11.72 -1.85 5.99
N GLN A 254 -12.60 -2.24 5.06
CA GLN A 254 -12.40 -3.46 4.25
C GLN A 254 -11.19 -3.31 3.32
N GLN A 255 -11.01 -2.15 2.69
CA GLN A 255 -9.88 -1.86 1.81
C GLN A 255 -8.55 -1.86 2.57
N ALA A 256 -8.50 -1.30 3.77
CA ALA A 256 -7.31 -1.34 4.63
C ALA A 256 -7.00 -2.77 5.07
N ALA A 257 -7.99 -3.54 5.51
CA ALA A 257 -7.79 -4.94 5.88
C ALA A 257 -7.27 -5.79 4.70
N ALA A 258 -7.76 -5.54 3.48
CA ALA A 258 -7.26 -6.17 2.26
C ALA A 258 -5.80 -5.79 1.98
N ALA A 259 -5.47 -4.49 2.04
CA ALA A 259 -4.11 -4.00 1.81
C ALA A 259 -3.11 -4.64 2.79
N ILE A 260 -3.47 -4.70 4.09
CA ILE A 260 -2.64 -5.35 5.12
C ILE A 260 -2.46 -6.84 4.83
N SER A 261 -3.55 -7.52 4.44
CA SER A 261 -3.52 -8.95 4.10
C SER A 261 -2.71 -9.25 2.84
N GLY A 262 -2.60 -8.27 1.92
CA GLY A 262 -1.71 -8.30 0.77
C GLY A 262 -0.27 -7.91 1.06
N THR A 263 0.09 -7.65 2.33
CA THR A 263 1.43 -7.23 2.79
C THR A 263 1.84 -5.81 2.44
N ALA A 264 0.90 -4.86 2.36
CA ALA A 264 1.22 -3.44 2.22
C ALA A 264 2.13 -2.93 3.36
N ASP A 265 3.08 -2.07 3.01
CA ASP A 265 4.05 -1.44 3.92
C ASP A 265 3.56 -0.09 4.44
N ALA A 266 2.61 0.54 3.75
CA ALA A 266 1.95 1.75 4.22
C ALA A 266 0.50 1.86 3.75
N ILE A 267 -0.31 2.56 4.53
CA ILE A 267 -1.71 2.83 4.22
C ILE A 267 -2.00 4.30 4.49
N GLU A 268 -2.59 4.98 3.51
CA GLU A 268 -3.20 6.31 3.64
C GLU A 268 -4.70 6.13 3.37
N ILE A 269 -5.54 6.69 4.24
CA ILE A 269 -6.98 6.79 4.00
C ILE A 269 -7.29 8.27 3.87
N ASP A 270 -7.76 8.70 2.70
CA ASP A 270 -8.18 10.07 2.45
C ASP A 270 -9.27 10.47 3.46
N THR A 271 -9.23 11.73 3.91
CA THR A 271 -10.21 12.27 4.85
C THR A 271 -11.63 12.08 4.31
N LEU A 272 -12.50 11.48 5.12
CA LEU A 272 -13.89 11.21 4.75
C LEU A 272 -14.77 12.44 4.95
N ASP A 273 -15.76 12.62 4.08
CA ASP A 273 -16.62 13.81 4.05
C ASP A 273 -17.77 13.74 5.08
N TYR A 274 -17.43 13.77 6.37
CA TYR A 274 -18.45 13.88 7.43
C TYR A 274 -19.08 15.28 7.45
N SER A 275 -20.36 15.35 7.83
CA SER A 275 -21.06 16.64 7.93
C SER A 275 -20.38 17.59 8.92
N SER A 276 -20.60 18.90 8.72
CA SER A 276 -20.04 19.94 9.59
C SER A 276 -20.58 19.92 11.03
N ASP A 277 -21.53 19.04 11.34
CA ASP A 277 -22.02 18.82 12.72
C ASP A 277 -20.99 18.08 13.58
N TYR A 278 -20.02 17.41 12.96
CA TYR A 278 -18.95 16.75 13.68
C TYR A 278 -17.86 17.74 14.13
N PRO A 279 -17.20 17.51 15.28
CA PRO A 279 -16.09 18.34 15.73
C PRO A 279 -14.96 18.38 14.69
N LYS A 280 -14.24 19.50 14.63
CA LYS A 280 -13.00 19.61 13.84
C LYS A 280 -12.03 18.49 14.24
N GLY A 281 -11.38 17.85 13.27
CA GLY A 281 -10.46 16.72 13.50
C GLY A 281 -11.16 15.36 13.63
N PHE A 282 -12.50 15.31 13.67
CA PHE A 282 -13.23 14.05 13.75
C PHE A 282 -12.96 13.13 12.55
N PRO A 283 -13.05 13.58 11.29
CA PRO A 283 -12.78 12.74 10.12
C PRO A 283 -11.37 12.14 10.13
N GLU A 284 -10.35 12.95 10.40
CA GLU A 284 -8.95 12.55 10.45
C GLU A 284 -8.70 11.54 11.57
N ARG A 285 -9.39 11.71 12.70
CA ARG A 285 -9.36 10.72 13.79
C ARG A 285 -9.99 9.40 13.37
N ILE A 286 -11.11 9.40 12.64
CA ILE A 286 -11.74 8.17 12.16
C ILE A 286 -10.81 7.42 11.20
N THR A 287 -10.26 8.10 10.19
CA THR A 287 -9.37 7.46 9.20
C THR A 287 -8.12 6.86 9.83
N ARG A 288 -7.51 7.56 10.79
CA ARG A 288 -6.40 7.02 11.59
C ARG A 288 -6.82 5.83 12.46
N ASN A 289 -7.96 5.95 13.15
CA ASN A 289 -8.40 4.92 14.09
C ASN A 289 -8.80 3.60 13.41
N ILE A 290 -9.30 3.61 12.18
CA ILE A 290 -9.50 2.38 11.39
C ILE A 290 -8.21 1.56 11.38
N GLN A 291 -7.08 2.21 11.07
CA GLN A 291 -5.79 1.53 11.00
C GLN A 291 -5.27 1.09 12.38
N ASN A 292 -5.42 1.94 13.41
CA ASN A 292 -5.06 1.59 14.78
C ASN A 292 -5.85 0.38 15.30
N LEU A 293 -7.16 0.29 15.02
CA LEU A 293 -7.99 -0.84 15.44
C LEU A 293 -7.56 -2.14 14.73
N LEU A 294 -7.24 -2.07 13.43
CA LEU A 294 -6.72 -3.21 12.67
C LEU A 294 -5.38 -3.71 13.25
N TRP A 295 -4.56 -2.81 13.79
CA TRP A 295 -3.29 -3.13 14.43
C TRP A 295 -3.47 -3.69 15.85
N PHE A 296 -4.07 -2.90 16.74
CA PHE A 296 -4.05 -3.15 18.18
C PHE A 296 -5.13 -4.13 18.63
N GLU A 297 -6.27 -4.20 17.93
CA GLU A 297 -7.41 -5.02 18.35
C GLU A 297 -7.66 -6.21 17.42
N SER A 298 -7.52 -6.01 16.10
CA SER A 298 -7.70 -7.10 15.13
C SER A 298 -6.43 -7.92 14.92
N HIS A 299 -5.28 -7.43 15.42
CA HIS A 299 -3.99 -8.13 15.38
C HIS A 299 -3.54 -8.54 13.96
N LEU A 300 -3.89 -7.76 12.93
CA LEU A 300 -3.49 -8.01 11.54
C LEU A 300 -1.98 -7.78 11.28
N ASN A 301 -1.21 -7.49 12.32
CA ASN A 301 0.24 -7.38 12.31
C ASN A 301 0.97 -8.63 12.85
N LYS A 302 0.25 -9.70 13.23
CA LYS A 302 0.87 -10.89 13.86
C LYS A 302 1.36 -11.95 12.89
N VAL A 303 0.87 -11.96 11.67
CA VAL A 303 1.23 -12.90 10.61
C VAL A 303 1.72 -12.08 9.43
N ASP A 304 2.85 -12.46 8.85
CA ASP A 304 3.47 -11.72 7.75
C ASP A 304 2.56 -11.70 6.52
N ASP A 305 2.07 -12.87 6.14
CA ASP A 305 1.25 -13.08 4.96
C ASP A 305 0.08 -14.03 5.29
N PRO A 306 -1.01 -13.51 5.87
CA PRO A 306 -2.15 -14.34 6.27
C PRO A 306 -2.92 -14.92 5.07
N SER A 307 -2.63 -14.45 3.86
CA SER A 307 -3.29 -14.88 2.63
C SER A 307 -2.61 -16.06 1.94
N ALA A 308 -1.34 -16.34 2.29
CA ALA A 308 -0.56 -17.44 1.72
C ALA A 308 -1.27 -18.79 1.87
N GLY A 309 -1.31 -19.55 0.78
CA GLY A 309 -1.93 -20.88 0.73
C GLY A 309 -3.45 -20.88 0.58
N SER A 310 -4.11 -19.73 0.55
CA SER A 310 -5.50 -19.63 0.09
C SER A 310 -5.57 -19.95 -1.41
N TYR A 311 -6.25 -21.03 -1.79
CA TYR A 311 -6.34 -21.47 -3.19
C TYR A 311 -6.82 -20.35 -4.12
N PHE A 312 -7.82 -19.59 -3.67
CA PHE A 312 -8.38 -18.48 -4.43
C PHE A 312 -7.42 -17.29 -4.56
N ILE A 313 -6.71 -16.92 -3.49
CA ILE A 313 -5.81 -15.77 -3.55
C ILE A 313 -4.55 -16.11 -4.35
N GLU A 314 -4.05 -17.34 -4.26
CA GLU A 314 -2.90 -17.79 -5.04
C GLU A 314 -3.23 -17.87 -6.54
N ASP A 315 -4.38 -18.45 -6.92
CA ASP A 315 -4.87 -18.44 -8.32
C ASP A 315 -5.01 -17.02 -8.86
N LEU A 316 -5.65 -16.14 -8.08
CA LEU A 316 -5.85 -14.75 -8.49
C LEU A 316 -4.51 -14.01 -8.61
N THR A 317 -3.59 -14.22 -7.68
CA THR A 317 -2.25 -13.64 -7.71
C THR A 317 -1.50 -14.10 -8.96
N GLU A 318 -1.55 -15.40 -9.28
CA GLU A 318 -0.88 -15.97 -10.44
C GLU A 318 -1.43 -15.43 -11.76
N LYS A 319 -2.76 -15.33 -11.89
CA LYS A 319 -3.36 -14.74 -13.10
C LYS A 319 -2.97 -13.27 -13.27
N ILE A 320 -2.98 -12.47 -12.20
CA ILE A 320 -2.54 -11.07 -12.24
C ILE A 320 -1.06 -10.98 -12.60
N LYS A 321 -0.20 -11.82 -12.02
CA LYS A 321 1.23 -11.88 -12.36
C LYS A 321 1.42 -12.10 -13.85
N ASN A 322 0.72 -13.07 -14.43
CA ASN A 322 0.83 -13.42 -15.85
C ASN A 322 0.41 -12.27 -16.76
N GLU A 323 -0.69 -11.57 -16.46
CA GLU A 323 -1.11 -10.38 -17.21
C GLU A 323 -0.06 -9.26 -17.16
N ILE A 324 0.43 -8.93 -15.97
CA ILE A 324 1.47 -7.91 -15.78
C ILE A 324 2.75 -8.29 -16.52
N TRP A 325 3.21 -9.53 -16.37
CA TRP A 325 4.46 -10.02 -16.95
C TRP A 325 4.41 -10.04 -18.48
N ASN A 326 3.28 -10.47 -19.06
CA ASN A 326 3.09 -10.46 -20.51
C ASN A 326 3.18 -9.05 -21.10
N LEU A 327 2.60 -8.04 -20.43
CA LEU A 327 2.70 -6.64 -20.84
C LEU A 327 4.12 -6.09 -20.63
N PHE A 328 4.75 -6.44 -19.52
CA PHE A 328 6.11 -6.03 -19.18
C PHE A 328 7.11 -6.49 -20.24
N LEU A 329 7.02 -7.74 -20.69
CA LEU A 329 7.88 -8.28 -21.75
C LEU A 329 7.60 -7.67 -23.13
N LYS A 330 6.34 -7.32 -23.44
CA LYS A 330 5.98 -6.68 -24.72
C LYS A 330 6.54 -5.28 -24.87
N ASN A 331 6.73 -4.57 -23.76
CA ASN A 331 7.16 -3.18 -23.73
C ASN A 331 8.70 -3.01 -23.60
N ARG A 332 9.45 -4.11 -23.67
CA ARG A 332 10.93 -4.14 -23.57
C ARG A 332 11.63 -4.10 -24.91
#